data_AF-A0ABD6B7R6-F1
#
_entry.id   AF-A0ABD6B7R6-F1
#
_cell.length_a   1.000
_cell.length_b   1.000
_cell.length_c   1.000
_cell.angle_alpha   90.00
_cell.angle_beta   90.00
_cell.angle_gamma   90.00
#
_symmetry.space_group_name_H-M   'P 1'
#
loop_
_entity.id
_entity.type
_entity.pdbx_description
1 polymer ?
#
loop_
_entity_poly.entity_id
_entity_poly.type
_entity_poly.pdbx_seq_one_letter_code
_entity_poly.pdbx_strand_id
1 'polypeptide(L)'
;EAIREYYLVELPADAVEGEVDADAVLIVGPVAFPMLPDEGEDLPHILDVPARSVDRATAAEHAAERLRAEAETAVDEGDEERAATLADVTYDVEAWGPVELRETRERLLALGE
;
A
#
# COMPACT_ATOMS: atom_id res chain seq x y z
N GLU A 1 -1.43 5.70 11.80
CA GLU A 1 -0.80 4.38 11.98
C GLU A 1 -1.09 3.44 10.82
N ALA A 2 -2.35 3.02 10.57
CA ALA A 2 -2.66 2.06 9.48
C ALA A 2 -2.13 2.43 8.08
N ILE A 3 -2.22 3.70 7.69
CA ILE A 3 -1.67 4.19 6.40
C ILE A 3 -0.13 4.23 6.43
N ARG A 4 0.46 4.63 7.57
CA ARG A 4 1.92 4.70 7.75
C ARG A 4 2.57 3.32 7.67
N GLU A 5 1.91 2.32 8.22
CA GLU A 5 2.33 0.92 8.23
C GLU A 5 1.87 0.14 6.99
N TYR A 6 1.31 0.79 5.97
CA TYR A 6 0.88 0.13 4.73
C TYR A 6 -0.17 -0.99 4.93
N TYR A 7 -0.90 -0.97 6.05
CA TYR A 7 -2.13 -1.76 6.22
C TYR A 7 -3.26 -1.21 5.34
N LEU A 8 -3.25 0.09 5.09
CA LEU A 8 -4.16 0.77 4.18
C LEU A 8 -3.38 1.59 3.17
N VAL A 9 -3.83 1.58 1.92
CA VAL A 9 -3.32 2.47 0.86
C VAL A 9 -4.43 3.44 0.49
N GLU A 10 -4.08 4.72 0.46
CA GLU A 10 -4.96 5.78 -0.03
C GLU A 10 -4.81 5.90 -1.54
N LEU A 11 -5.93 5.92 -2.26
CA LEU A 11 -5.97 6.12 -3.71
C LEU A 11 -6.89 7.29 -4.03
N PRO A 12 -6.61 8.06 -5.09
CA PRO A 12 -7.53 9.07 -5.56
C PRO A 12 -8.81 8.39 -6.10
N ALA A 13 -9.95 9.08 -6.02
CA ALA A 13 -11.24 8.51 -6.38
C ALA A 13 -11.32 8.04 -7.85
N ASP A 14 -10.56 8.66 -8.74
CA ASP A 14 -10.49 8.30 -10.16
C ASP A 14 -9.68 7.04 -10.45
N ALA A 15 -8.94 6.51 -9.47
CA ALA A 15 -8.28 5.21 -9.52
C ALA A 15 -9.23 4.03 -9.17
N VAL A 16 -10.50 4.31 -8.86
CA VAL A 16 -11.52 3.31 -8.52
C VAL A 16 -12.60 3.28 -9.59
N GLU A 17 -12.93 2.08 -10.05
CA GLU A 17 -14.11 1.86 -10.88
C GLU A 17 -15.35 1.76 -9.99
N GLY A 18 -16.32 2.65 -10.21
CA GLY A 18 -17.60 2.69 -9.47
C GLY A 18 -17.91 4.08 -8.93
N GLU A 19 -19.06 4.22 -8.28
CA GLU A 19 -19.45 5.49 -7.64
C GLU A 19 -18.74 5.64 -6.28
N VAL A 20 -17.99 6.74 -6.12
CA VAL A 20 -17.30 7.12 -4.90
C VAL A 20 -17.70 8.56 -4.55
N ASP A 21 -18.27 8.75 -3.36
CA ASP A 21 -18.68 10.07 -2.83
C ASP A 21 -17.60 10.63 -1.87
N ALA A 22 -16.36 10.67 -2.36
CA ALA A 22 -15.19 11.19 -1.66
C ALA A 22 -14.08 11.49 -2.66
N ASP A 23 -13.13 12.37 -2.30
CA ASP A 23 -11.98 12.69 -3.16
C ASP A 23 -10.92 11.58 -3.19
N ALA A 24 -10.90 10.72 -2.16
CA ALA A 24 -9.98 9.61 -2.01
C ALA A 24 -10.66 8.40 -1.34
N VAL A 25 -10.12 7.21 -1.59
CA VAL A 25 -10.55 5.96 -0.97
C VAL A 25 -9.41 5.30 -0.22
N LEU A 26 -9.76 4.44 0.73
CA LEU A 26 -8.81 3.55 1.40
C LEU A 26 -9.06 2.12 0.95
N ILE A 27 -7.99 1.45 0.52
CA ILE A 27 -8.00 0.02 0.20
C ILE A 27 -7.09 -0.76 1.13
N VAL A 28 -7.31 -2.06 1.21
CA VAL A 28 -6.47 -3.01 1.94
C VAL A 28 -5.07 -3.00 1.33
N GLY A 29 -4.06 -2.63 2.12
CA GLY A 29 -2.68 -2.47 1.67
C GLY A 29 -1.83 -3.76 1.67
N PRO A 30 -0.55 -3.66 1.28
CA PRO A 30 0.35 -4.81 1.16
C PRO A 30 0.69 -5.51 2.47
N VAL A 31 0.66 -4.79 3.60
CA VAL A 31 0.99 -5.34 4.93
C VAL A 31 -0.27 -5.90 5.64
N ALA A 32 -1.44 -5.79 5.01
CA ALA A 32 -2.69 -6.24 5.60
C ALA A 32 -2.86 -7.77 5.62
N PHE A 33 -3.77 -8.24 6.49
CA PHE A 33 -4.04 -9.67 6.65
C PHE A 33 -4.46 -10.32 5.32
N PRO A 34 -3.89 -11.49 4.98
CA PRO A 34 -3.89 -11.99 3.61
C PRO A 34 -5.20 -12.68 3.17
N MET A 35 -6.14 -12.95 4.07
CA MET A 35 -7.33 -13.74 3.73
C MET A 35 -8.62 -13.16 4.30
N LEU A 36 -9.64 -13.13 3.45
CA LEU A 36 -11.03 -12.96 3.87
C LEU A 36 -11.41 -14.13 4.81
N PRO A 37 -12.26 -13.88 5.82
CA PRO A 37 -12.89 -14.96 6.56
C PRO A 37 -13.77 -15.79 5.63
N ASP A 38 -14.04 -17.04 6.02
CA ASP A 38 -15.02 -17.88 5.34
C ASP A 38 -16.34 -17.10 5.18
N GLU A 39 -16.98 -17.27 4.01
CA GLU A 39 -18.21 -16.57 3.60
C GLU A 39 -18.13 -15.03 3.55
N GLY A 40 -16.95 -14.42 3.70
CA GLY A 40 -16.77 -12.96 3.64
C GLY A 40 -17.08 -12.33 2.27
N GLU A 41 -17.02 -13.13 1.20
CA GLU A 41 -17.31 -12.72 -0.18
C GLU A 41 -18.78 -12.34 -0.42
N ASP A 42 -19.72 -12.82 0.40
CA ASP A 42 -21.16 -12.54 0.26
C ASP A 42 -21.58 -11.25 0.99
N LEU A 43 -20.71 -10.68 1.84
CA LEU A 43 -21.03 -9.47 2.60
C LEU A 43 -21.50 -8.30 1.74
N PRO A 44 -20.88 -7.99 0.57
CA PRO A 44 -21.39 -6.91 -0.29
C PRO A 44 -22.82 -7.15 -0.76
N HIS A 45 -23.19 -8.40 -1.05
CA HIS A 45 -24.55 -8.77 -1.43
C HIS A 45 -25.53 -8.65 -0.26
N ILE A 46 -25.13 -9.10 0.93
CA ILE A 46 -25.94 -8.98 2.16
C ILE A 46 -26.19 -7.51 2.53
N LEU A 47 -25.20 -6.65 2.32
CA LEU A 47 -25.25 -5.23 2.69
C LEU A 47 -25.87 -4.33 1.61
N ASP A 48 -26.23 -4.88 0.44
CA ASP A 48 -26.76 -4.12 -0.71
C ASP A 48 -25.86 -2.93 -1.09
N VAL A 49 -24.54 -3.14 -1.06
CA VAL A 49 -23.56 -2.11 -1.41
C VAL A 49 -23.16 -2.20 -2.89
N PRO A 50 -22.99 -1.06 -3.59
CA PRO A 50 -22.55 -1.08 -4.98
C PRO A 50 -21.12 -1.63 -5.10
N ALA A 51 -20.91 -2.44 -6.14
CA ALA A 51 -19.60 -3.00 -6.47
C ALA A 51 -18.62 -1.89 -6.85
N ARG A 52 -17.38 -2.02 -6.35
CA ARG A 52 -16.25 -1.15 -6.65
C ARG A 52 -15.03 -2.02 -6.92
N SER A 53 -14.26 -1.69 -7.95
CA SER A 53 -13.01 -2.38 -8.29
C SER A 53 -11.86 -1.40 -8.37
N VAL A 54 -10.66 -1.90 -8.08
CA VAL A 54 -9.42 -1.16 -8.20
C VAL A 54 -8.45 -2.01 -9.00
N ASP A 55 -7.80 -1.40 -10.00
CA ASP A 55 -6.70 -2.07 -10.68
C ASP A 55 -5.53 -2.26 -9.71
N ARG A 56 -5.14 -3.52 -9.54
CA ARG A 56 -4.07 -3.89 -8.63
C ARG A 56 -2.72 -3.31 -9.04
N ALA A 57 -2.49 -3.13 -10.34
CA ALA A 57 -1.27 -2.48 -10.83
C ALA A 57 -1.22 -1.02 -10.40
N THR A 58 -2.29 -0.26 -10.66
CA THR A 58 -2.43 1.14 -10.19
C THR A 58 -2.29 1.26 -8.68
N ALA A 59 -2.93 0.37 -7.92
CA ALA A 59 -2.80 0.36 -6.46
C ALA A 59 -1.35 0.17 -6.00
N ALA A 60 -0.62 -0.77 -6.61
CA ALA A 60 0.79 -1.04 -6.31
C ALA A 60 1.69 0.12 -6.69
N GLU A 61 1.43 0.81 -7.81
CA GLU A 61 2.15 2.00 -8.23
C GLU A 61 2.02 3.13 -7.19
N HIS A 62 0.80 3.43 -6.72
CA HIS A 62 0.58 4.43 -5.68
C HIS A 62 1.27 4.09 -4.36
N ALA A 63 1.23 2.83 -3.94
CA ALA A 63 1.96 2.37 -2.76
C ALA A 63 3.47 2.55 -2.94
N ALA A 64 4.01 2.24 -4.13
CA ALA A 64 5.42 2.37 -4.44
C ALA A 64 5.87 3.84 -4.51
N GLU A 65 5.08 4.75 -5.08
CA GLU A 65 5.35 6.19 -5.09
C GLU A 65 5.45 6.75 -3.67
N ARG A 66 4.47 6.43 -2.83
CA ARG A 66 4.48 6.82 -1.42
C ARG A 66 5.72 6.27 -0.69
N LEU A 67 6.03 5.00 -0.90
CA LEU A 67 7.18 4.35 -0.26
C LEU A 67 8.51 4.98 -0.67
N ARG A 68 8.67 5.38 -1.93
CA ARG A 68 9.87 6.10 -2.39
C ARG A 68 10.01 7.45 -1.70
N ALA A 69 8.93 8.24 -1.60
CA ALA A 69 8.96 9.53 -0.92
C ALA A 69 9.27 9.39 0.59
N GLU A 70 8.70 8.39 1.25
CA GLU A 70 9.01 8.12 2.66
C GLU A 70 10.45 7.61 2.84
N ALA A 71 10.96 6.82 1.89
CA ALA A 71 12.34 6.34 1.92
C ALA A 71 13.35 7.48 1.76
N GLU A 72 13.11 8.42 0.86
CA GLU A 72 13.91 9.65 0.72
C GLU A 72 13.94 10.43 2.04
N THR A 73 12.77 10.62 2.67
CA THR A 73 12.68 11.33 3.95
C THR A 73 13.47 10.61 5.06
N ALA A 74 13.32 9.30 5.19
CA ALA A 74 14.03 8.52 6.21
C ALA A 74 15.56 8.58 6.04
N VAL A 75 16.04 8.52 4.79
CA VAL A 75 17.46 8.65 4.47
C VAL A 75 17.97 10.06 4.78
N ASP A 76 17.23 11.09 4.40
CA ASP A 76 17.61 12.49 4.65
C ASP A 76 17.65 12.82 6.15
N GLU A 77 16.74 12.26 6.94
CA GLU A 77 16.67 12.44 8.40
C GLU A 77 17.62 11.52 9.18
N GLY A 78 18.18 10.50 8.54
CA GLY A 78 19.01 9.48 9.20
C GLY A 78 18.22 8.58 10.15
N ASP A 79 16.93 8.34 9.87
CA ASP A 79 16.05 7.51 10.68
C ASP A 79 16.25 6.02 10.35
N GLU A 80 17.23 5.40 11.01
CA GLU A 80 17.58 3.98 10.84
C GLU A 80 16.41 3.03 11.17
N GLU A 81 15.61 3.34 12.21
CA GLU A 81 14.47 2.50 12.61
C GLU A 81 13.38 2.52 11.54
N ARG A 82 13.07 3.71 11.01
CA ARG A 82 12.11 3.83 9.92
C ARG A 82 12.64 3.22 8.64
N ALA A 83 13.94 3.36 8.35
CA ALA A 83 14.53 2.81 7.15
C ALA A 83 14.47 1.27 7.14
N ALA A 84 14.75 0.62 8.26
CA ALA A 84 14.60 -0.83 8.41
C ALA A 84 13.15 -1.27 8.14
N THR A 85 12.17 -0.57 8.72
CA THR A 85 10.75 -0.87 8.48
C THR A 85 10.36 -0.71 7.02
N LEU A 86 10.78 0.38 6.37
CA LEU A 86 10.47 0.62 4.96
C LEU A 86 11.14 -0.41 4.05
N ALA A 87 12.33 -0.89 4.39
CA ALA A 87 13.02 -1.94 3.64
C ALA A 87 12.20 -3.24 3.64
N ASP A 88 11.60 -3.63 4.76
CA ASP A 88 10.70 -4.79 4.81
C ASP A 88 9.46 -4.58 3.93
N VAL A 89 8.81 -3.41 4.03
CA VAL A 89 7.61 -3.08 3.24
C VAL A 89 7.88 -3.13 1.73
N THR A 90 9.11 -2.85 1.26
CA THR A 90 9.40 -3.01 -0.17
C THR A 90 9.15 -4.43 -0.67
N TYR A 91 9.41 -5.47 0.14
CA TYR A 91 9.14 -6.85 -0.25
C TYR A 91 7.64 -7.12 -0.31
N ASP A 92 6.87 -6.61 0.66
CA ASP A 92 5.41 -6.77 0.67
C ASP A 92 4.77 -6.07 -0.53
N VAL A 93 5.21 -4.86 -0.88
CA VAL A 93 4.70 -4.13 -2.04
C VAL A 93 5.01 -4.85 -3.36
N GLU A 94 6.22 -5.38 -3.53
CA GLU A 94 6.60 -6.18 -4.71
C GLU A 94 5.84 -7.51 -4.80
N ALA A 95 5.49 -8.12 -3.66
CA ALA A 95 4.64 -9.30 -3.63
C ALA A 95 3.16 -8.96 -3.93
N TRP A 96 2.73 -7.74 -3.57
CA TRP A 96 1.35 -7.27 -3.69
C TRP A 96 0.97 -6.86 -5.12
N GLY A 97 1.91 -6.38 -5.92
CA GLY A 97 1.67 -6.02 -7.32
C GLY A 97 2.95 -5.78 -8.14
N PRO A 98 2.80 -5.49 -9.45
CA PRO A 98 3.89 -5.53 -10.43
C PRO A 98 4.76 -4.26 -10.42
N VAL A 99 5.47 -4.01 -9.33
CA VAL A 99 6.42 -2.88 -9.18
C VAL A 99 7.82 -3.37 -8.84
N GLU A 100 8.82 -2.52 -9.04
CA GLU A 100 10.22 -2.79 -8.72
C GLU A 100 10.75 -1.70 -7.77
N LEU A 101 11.31 -2.14 -6.65
CA LEU A 101 11.74 -1.31 -5.52
C LEU A 101 13.16 -1.65 -5.04
N ARG A 102 13.90 -2.52 -5.74
CA ARG A 102 15.28 -2.89 -5.39
C ARG A 102 16.20 -1.71 -5.10
N GLU A 103 16.23 -0.69 -5.96
CA GLU A 103 17.10 0.47 -5.74
C GLU A 103 16.72 1.26 -4.47
N THR A 104 15.41 1.38 -4.19
CA THR A 104 14.91 2.03 -2.98
C THR A 104 15.34 1.24 -1.75
N ARG A 105 15.18 -0.09 -1.79
CA ARG A 105 15.58 -1.00 -0.72
C ARG A 105 17.08 -0.91 -0.44
N GLU A 106 17.92 -0.91 -1.47
CA GLU A 106 19.38 -0.81 -1.31
C GLU A 106 19.79 0.48 -0.60
N ARG A 107 19.16 1.61 -0.91
CA ARG A 107 19.41 2.89 -0.21
C ARG A 107 19.00 2.85 1.25
N LEU A 108 17.85 2.25 1.56
CA LEU A 108 17.35 2.11 2.93
C LEU A 108 18.26 1.21 3.77
N LEU A 109 18.70 0.08 3.21
CA LEU A 109 19.57 -0.87 3.92
C LEU A 109 20.95 -0.26 4.20
N ALA A 110 21.50 0.52 3.27
CA ALA A 110 22.79 1.19 3.45
C ALA A 110 22.81 2.21 4.60
N LEU A 111 21.65 2.70 5.05
CA LEU A 111 21.55 3.60 6.21
C LEU A 111 21.78 2.86 7.53
N GLY A 112 21.38 1.59 7.62
CA GLY A 112 21.49 0.78 8.83
C GLY A 112 22.77 -0.07 8.92
N GLU A 113 23.69 0.08 7.96
CA GLU A 113 25.01 -0.59 7.94
C GLU A 113 26.10 0.17 8.71
#